data_AF-A0A150Q9C0-F1
#
_entry.id   AF-A0A150Q9C0-F1
#
_cell.length_a   1.000
_cell.length_b   1.000
_cell.length_c   1.000
_cell.angle_alpha   90.00
_cell.angle_beta   90.00
_cell.angle_gamma   90.00
#
_symmetry.space_group_name_H-M   'P 1'
#
loop_
_entity.id
_entity.type
_entity.pdbx_description
1 polymer ?
#
loop_
_entity_poly.entity_id
_entity_poly.type
_entity_poly.pdbx_seq_one_letter_code
_entity_poly.pdbx_strand_id
1 'polypeptide(L)'
;MLAGFFAVGMLLAYLLGKIVHGIWATLANKDWFSRTLPALSAVGDDDKATYGMVVGGIVALVIVVRAFRNAELRTWSDEVAAELAKVKWPTKKEVTNSTFVVIATTTVATLYLALLDRFWAFVTNIVYGDGS
;
A
#
# COMPACT_ATOMS: atom_id res chain seq x y z
N MET A 1 -6.69 21.69 -1.57
CA MET A 1 -5.24 21.40 -1.56
C MET A 1 -4.59 21.53 -0.18
N LEU A 2 -4.69 22.66 0.53
CA LEU A 2 -4.02 22.87 1.83
C LEU A 2 -4.33 21.77 2.87
N ALA A 3 -5.59 21.32 2.93
CA ALA A 3 -6.03 20.22 3.80
C ALA A 3 -5.40 18.87 3.45
N GLY A 4 -5.11 18.60 2.17
CA GLY A 4 -4.51 17.33 1.72
C GLY A 4 -3.06 17.22 2.16
N PHE A 5 -2.26 18.26 1.96
CA PHE A 5 -0.88 18.32 2.45
C PHE A 5 -0.80 18.28 3.98
N PHE A 6 -1.76 18.89 4.69
CA PHE A 6 -1.82 18.81 6.15
C PHE A 6 -2.13 17.40 6.64
N ALA A 7 -3.09 16.71 6.02
CA ALA A 7 -3.41 15.31 6.32
C ALA A 7 -2.22 14.38 6.05
N VAL A 8 -1.55 14.55 4.90
CA VAL A 8 -0.33 13.82 4.56
C VAL A 8 0.78 14.12 5.56
N GLY A 9 0.94 15.37 5.98
CA GLY A 9 1.89 15.77 7.01
C GLY A 9 1.67 15.10 8.36
N MET A 10 0.41 15.02 8.80
CA MET A 10 0.04 14.34 10.04
C MET A 10 0.30 12.84 9.98
N LEU A 11 0.01 12.20 8.84
CA LEU A 11 0.33 10.79 8.61
C LEU A 11 1.84 10.54 8.58
N LEU A 12 2.61 11.40 7.90
CA LEU A 12 4.07 11.34 7.88
C LEU A 12 4.66 11.50 9.28
N ALA A 13 4.16 12.44 10.09
CA ALA A 13 4.59 12.62 11.47
C ALA A 13 4.41 11.35 12.31
N TYR A 14 3.23 10.73 12.19
CA TYR A 14 2.93 9.48 12.90
C TYR A 14 3.81 8.31 12.44
N LEU A 15 3.96 8.13 11.13
CA LEU A 15 4.77 7.06 10.55
C LEU A 15 6.25 7.22 10.89
N LEU A 16 6.81 8.42 10.69
CA LEU A 16 8.21 8.69 11.02
C LEU A 16 8.46 8.56 12.52
N GLY A 17 7.56 9.02 13.36
CA GLY A 17 7.68 8.84 14.82
C GLY A 17 7.73 7.36 15.22
N LYS A 18 6.87 6.52 14.65
CA LYS A 18 6.87 5.06 14.84
C LYS A 18 8.14 4.40 14.33
N ILE A 19 8.64 4.81 13.16
CA ILE A 19 9.87 4.28 12.57
C ILE A 19 11.08 4.65 13.44
N VAL A 20 11.20 5.91 13.85
CA VAL A 20 12.29 6.38 14.72
C VAL A 20 12.27 5.63 16.05
N HIS A 21 11.10 5.48 16.67
CA HIS A 21 10.95 4.70 17.90
C HIS A 21 11.36 3.23 17.70
N GLY A 22 10.87 2.57 16.64
CA GLY A 22 11.19 1.17 16.37
C GLY A 22 12.68 0.93 16.11
N ILE A 23 13.32 1.81 15.34
CA ILE A 23 14.76 1.77 15.09
C ILE A 23 15.54 2.01 16.39
N TRP A 24 15.14 2.98 17.21
CA TRP A 24 15.81 3.24 18.48
C TRP A 24 15.67 2.07 19.44
N ALA A 25 14.47 1.48 19.57
CA ALA A 25 14.23 0.35 20.45
C ALA A 25 15.06 -0.89 20.06
N THR A 26 15.18 -1.18 18.77
CA THR A 26 16.01 -2.28 18.28
C THR A 26 17.51 -2.02 18.41
N LEU A 27 17.96 -0.78 18.21
CA LEU A 27 19.36 -0.41 18.40
C LEU A 27 19.78 -0.35 19.87
N ALA A 28 18.89 0.12 20.76
CA ALA A 28 19.14 0.21 22.19
C ALA A 28 19.40 -1.15 22.86
N ASN A 29 18.84 -2.23 22.30
CA ASN A 29 19.01 -3.58 22.80
C ASN A 29 20.30 -4.27 22.30
N LYS A 30 21.13 -3.60 21.49
CA LYS A 30 22.35 -4.18 20.92
C LYS A 30 23.58 -3.75 21.73
N ASP A 31 24.43 -4.71 22.09
CA ASP A 31 25.55 -4.54 23.03
C ASP A 31 26.57 -3.46 22.64
N TRP A 32 26.74 -3.17 21.34
CA TRP A 32 27.65 -2.11 20.90
C TRP A 32 27.06 -0.72 21.17
N PHE A 33 25.74 -0.54 21.02
CA PHE A 33 25.08 0.75 21.17
C PHE A 33 24.95 1.16 22.64
N SER A 34 24.67 0.18 23.53
CA SER A 34 24.64 0.40 24.98
C SER A 34 26.01 0.75 25.57
N ARG A 35 27.10 0.28 24.95
CA ARG A 35 28.48 0.59 25.36
C ARG A 35 28.95 1.95 24.86
N THR A 36 28.56 2.37 23.66
CA THR A 36 29.02 3.64 23.07
C THR A 36 28.19 4.85 23.52
N LEU A 37 26.90 4.67 23.79
CA LEU A 37 25.98 5.76 24.18
C LEU A 37 25.09 5.36 25.37
N PRO A 38 25.66 5.17 26.57
CA PRO A 38 24.92 4.67 27.74
C PRO A 38 23.77 5.59 28.17
N ALA A 39 23.91 6.90 27.96
CA ALA A 39 22.87 7.88 28.25
C ALA A 39 21.62 7.75 27.36
N LEU A 40 21.74 7.20 26.14
CA LEU A 40 20.63 7.05 25.19
C LEU A 40 20.01 5.64 25.22
N SER A 41 20.74 4.64 25.72
CA SER A 41 20.22 3.30 25.98
C SER A 41 19.46 3.21 27.32
N ALA A 42 19.82 4.03 28.31
CA ALA A 42 19.20 4.06 29.63
C ALA A 42 17.86 4.83 29.70
N VAL A 43 17.46 5.50 28.63
CA VAL A 43 16.16 6.18 28.53
C VAL A 43 15.05 5.12 28.60
N GLY A 44 14.03 5.36 29.44
CA GLY A 44 12.87 4.47 29.55
C GLY A 44 12.10 4.35 28.23
N ASP A 45 11.46 3.22 27.98
CA ASP A 45 10.77 2.97 26.70
C ASP A 45 9.62 3.95 26.44
N ASP A 46 8.97 4.45 27.51
CA ASP A 46 7.93 5.49 27.45
C ASP A 46 8.50 6.86 27.02
N ASP A 47 9.70 7.20 27.50
CA ASP A 47 10.40 8.43 27.11
C ASP A 47 10.87 8.35 25.65
N LYS A 48 11.38 7.18 25.21
CA LYS A 48 11.78 6.95 23.81
C LYS A 48 10.62 7.14 22.84
N ALA A 49 9.39 6.78 23.24
CA ALA A 49 8.20 7.00 22.41
C ALA A 49 7.89 8.49 22.26
N THR A 50 7.98 9.25 23.36
CA THR A 50 7.75 10.70 23.36
C THR A 50 8.79 11.43 22.51
N TYR A 51 10.08 11.13 22.70
CA TYR A 51 11.15 11.72 21.89
C TYR A 51 11.05 11.32 20.42
N GLY A 52 10.72 10.06 20.12
CA GLY A 52 10.52 9.59 18.75
C GLY A 52 9.39 10.33 18.04
N MET A 53 8.27 10.58 18.73
CA MET A 53 7.14 11.33 18.18
C MET A 53 7.48 12.81 17.95
N VAL A 54 8.21 13.45 18.86
CA VAL A 54 8.64 14.85 18.70
C VAL A 54 9.60 15.00 17.53
N VAL A 55 10.63 14.15 17.45
CA VAL A 55 11.60 14.16 16.34
C VAL A 55 10.90 13.85 15.01
N GLY A 56 10.05 12.83 14.98
CA GLY A 56 9.25 12.48 13.80
C GLY A 56 8.33 13.63 13.36
N GLY A 57 7.70 14.32 14.32
CA GLY A 57 6.86 15.49 14.08
C GLY A 57 7.61 16.67 13.48
N ILE A 58 8.80 16.99 14.01
CA ILE A 58 9.65 18.07 13.48
C ILE A 58 10.11 17.76 12.06
N VAL A 59 10.60 16.53 11.82
CA VAL A 59 11.04 16.10 10.48
C VAL A 59 9.88 16.15 9.48
N ALA A 60 8.70 15.65 9.87
CA ALA A 60 7.51 15.72 9.03
C ALA A 60 7.09 17.16 8.73
N LEU A 61 7.14 18.06 9.71
CA LEU A 61 6.84 19.48 9.52
C LEU A 61 7.81 20.12 8.52
N VAL A 62 9.10 19.83 8.62
CA VAL A 62 10.11 20.31 7.65
C VAL A 62 9.82 19.79 6.25
N ILE A 63 9.53 18.49 6.10
CA ILE A 63 9.20 17.88 4.80
C ILE A 63 7.97 18.53 4.18
N VAL A 64 6.91 18.72 4.96
CA VAL A 64 5.66 19.33 4.51
C VAL A 64 5.88 20.76 4.07
N VAL A 65 6.58 21.57 4.88
CA VAL A 65 6.92 22.96 4.53
C VAL A 65 7.78 23.01 3.26
N ARG A 66 8.77 22.12 3.13
CA ARG A 66 9.62 22.02 1.93
C ARG A 66 8.78 21.67 0.70
N ALA A 67 7.85 20.72 0.82
CA ALA A 67 6.95 20.31 -0.25
C ALA A 67 6.02 21.44 -0.68
N PHE A 68 5.47 22.21 0.26
CA PHE A 68 4.63 23.38 -0.03
C PHE A 68 5.39 24.52 -0.73
N ARG A 69 6.68 24.67 -0.46
CA ARG A 69 7.52 25.70 -1.10
C ARG A 69 7.93 25.33 -2.53
N ASN A 70 7.84 24.06 -2.91
CA ASN A 70 8.12 23.62 -4.27
C ASN A 70 6.90 23.87 -5.16
N ALA A 71 6.98 24.88 -6.02
CA ALA A 71 5.88 25.26 -6.91
C ALA A 71 5.44 24.12 -7.84
N GLU A 72 6.38 23.30 -8.33
CA GLU A 72 6.13 22.14 -9.17
C GLU A 72 5.22 21.09 -8.50
N LEU A 73 5.52 20.72 -7.25
CA LEU A 73 4.71 19.75 -6.49
C LEU A 73 3.29 20.24 -6.23
N ARG A 74 3.15 21.56 -6.02
CA ARG A 74 1.85 22.19 -5.85
C ARG A 74 1.04 22.13 -7.14
N THR A 75 1.63 22.55 -8.25
CA THR A 75 0.97 22.50 -9.56
C THR A 75 0.59 21.08 -9.95
N TRP A 76 1.50 20.11 -9.76
CA TRP A 76 1.21 18.70 -10.02
C TRP A 76 0.05 18.18 -9.18
N SER A 77 -0.03 18.56 -7.91
CA SER A 77 -1.13 18.16 -7.03
C SER A 77 -2.48 18.76 -7.48
N ASP A 78 -2.47 20.00 -7.98
CA ASP A 78 -3.65 20.66 -8.56
C ASP A 78 -4.10 19.95 -9.84
N GLU A 79 -3.15 19.58 -10.71
CA GLU A 79 -3.44 18.83 -11.94
C GLU A 79 -4.05 17.46 -11.63
N VAL A 80 -3.47 16.70 -10.69
CA VAL A 80 -4.03 15.41 -10.25
C VAL A 80 -5.42 15.58 -9.66
N ALA A 81 -5.65 16.62 -8.85
CA ALA A 81 -6.99 16.89 -8.32
C ALA A 81 -8.00 17.22 -9.43
N ALA A 82 -7.59 18.00 -10.44
CA ALA A 82 -8.41 18.33 -11.60
C ALA A 82 -8.69 17.09 -12.47
N GLU A 83 -7.72 16.20 -12.67
CA GLU A 83 -7.92 14.95 -13.41
C GLU A 83 -8.81 13.97 -12.63
N LEU A 84 -8.59 13.81 -11.32
CA LEU A 84 -9.44 12.97 -10.47
C LEU A 84 -10.89 13.46 -10.42
N ALA A 85 -11.13 14.77 -10.52
CA ALA A 85 -12.48 15.33 -10.60
C ALA A 85 -13.22 14.94 -11.90
N LYS A 86 -12.49 14.60 -12.97
CA LYS A 86 -13.08 14.10 -14.23
C LYS A 86 -13.42 12.61 -14.16
N VAL A 87 -12.81 11.86 -13.24
CA VAL A 87 -13.05 10.43 -13.08
C VAL A 87 -14.48 10.20 -12.57
N LYS A 88 -15.30 9.53 -13.37
CA LYS A 88 -16.60 9.02 -12.92
C LYS A 88 -16.37 7.77 -12.09
N TRP A 89 -16.53 7.89 -10.78
CA TRP A 89 -16.52 6.74 -9.89
C TRP A 89 -17.78 5.90 -10.08
N PRO A 90 -17.64 4.57 -10.27
CA PRO A 90 -18.77 3.72 -10.55
C PRO A 90 -19.69 3.63 -9.33
N THR A 91 -20.99 3.61 -9.60
CA THR A 91 -22.00 3.34 -8.57
C THR A 91 -21.94 1.87 -8.14
N LYS A 92 -22.46 1.54 -6.95
CA LYS A 92 -22.53 0.14 -6.48
C LYS A 92 -23.18 -0.80 -7.51
N LYS A 93 -24.21 -0.31 -8.21
CA LYS A 93 -24.90 -1.06 -9.27
C LYS A 93 -24.00 -1.37 -10.46
N GLU A 94 -23.21 -0.41 -10.92
CA GLU A 94 -22.26 -0.60 -12.03
C GLU A 94 -21.17 -1.61 -11.63
N VAL A 95 -20.62 -1.49 -10.42
CA VAL A 95 -19.64 -2.46 -9.90
C VAL A 95 -20.22 -3.88 -9.86
N THR A 96 -21.43 -4.04 -9.31
CA THR A 96 -22.08 -5.36 -9.25
C THR A 96 -22.37 -5.91 -10.66
N ASN A 97 -22.82 -5.07 -11.59
CA ASN A 97 -23.07 -5.48 -12.96
C ASN A 97 -21.78 -5.93 -13.67
N SER A 98 -20.70 -5.16 -13.57
CA SER A 98 -19.41 -5.53 -14.15
C SER A 98 -18.88 -6.84 -13.56
N THR A 99 -18.96 -7.01 -12.24
CA THR A 99 -18.55 -8.26 -11.59
C THR A 99 -19.40 -9.45 -12.05
N PHE A 100 -20.72 -9.28 -12.18
CA PHE A 100 -21.61 -10.33 -12.65
C PHE A 100 -21.27 -10.75 -14.09
N VAL A 101 -21.00 -9.78 -14.98
CA VAL A 101 -20.57 -10.06 -16.36
C VAL A 101 -19.29 -10.89 -16.36
N VAL A 102 -18.27 -10.47 -15.59
CA VAL A 102 -16.99 -11.21 -15.50
C VAL A 102 -17.23 -12.64 -15.03
N ILE A 103 -18.00 -12.84 -13.96
CA ILE A 103 -18.33 -14.18 -13.44
C ILE A 103 -19.02 -15.01 -14.52
N ALA A 104 -20.05 -14.47 -15.17
CA ALA A 104 -20.80 -15.19 -16.20
C ALA A 104 -19.90 -15.59 -17.39
N THR A 105 -19.08 -14.66 -17.89
CA THR A 105 -18.16 -14.92 -19.01
C THR A 105 -17.11 -15.96 -18.63
N THR A 106 -16.52 -15.86 -17.44
CA THR A 106 -15.54 -16.85 -16.97
C THR A 106 -16.18 -18.21 -16.76
N THR A 107 -17.39 -18.30 -16.20
CA THR A 107 -18.12 -19.58 -16.05
C THR A 107 -18.38 -20.22 -17.40
N VAL A 108 -18.86 -19.46 -18.39
CA VAL A 108 -19.10 -19.99 -19.75
C VAL A 108 -17.79 -20.46 -20.39
N ALA A 109 -16.72 -19.69 -20.27
CA ALA A 109 -15.41 -20.08 -20.81
C ALA A 109 -14.89 -21.37 -20.15
N THR A 110 -15.00 -21.49 -18.83
CA THR A 110 -14.58 -22.68 -18.10
C THR A 110 -15.42 -23.91 -18.49
N LEU A 111 -16.74 -23.76 -18.64
CA LEU A 111 -17.61 -24.85 -19.10
C LEU A 111 -17.27 -25.28 -20.52
N TYR A 112 -17.03 -24.33 -21.42
CA TYR A 112 -16.63 -24.62 -22.79
C TYR A 112 -15.32 -25.41 -22.84
N LEU A 113 -14.28 -24.95 -22.11
CA LEU A 113 -13.00 -25.64 -22.05
C LEU A 113 -13.14 -27.02 -21.43
N ALA A 114 -13.86 -27.17 -20.32
CA ALA A 114 -14.07 -28.47 -19.68
C ALA A 114 -14.78 -29.48 -20.59
N LEU A 115 -15.73 -29.02 -21.41
CA LEU A 115 -16.39 -29.87 -22.40
C LEU A 115 -15.43 -30.26 -23.54
N LEU A 116 -14.60 -29.32 -24.00
CA LEU A 116 -13.60 -29.56 -25.03
C LEU A 116 -12.55 -30.58 -24.53
N ASP A 117 -12.06 -30.43 -23.30
CA ASP A 117 -11.13 -31.37 -22.68
C ASP A 117 -11.72 -32.79 -22.61
N ARG A 118 -13.00 -32.90 -22.20
CA ARG A 118 -13.71 -34.18 -22.15
C ARG A 118 -13.94 -34.77 -23.54
N PHE A 119 -14.25 -33.94 -24.52
CA PHE A 119 -14.42 -34.35 -25.91
C PHE A 119 -13.12 -34.90 -26.48
N TRP A 120 -11.99 -34.20 -26.29
CA TRP A 120 -10.70 -34.68 -26.75
C TRP A 120 -10.24 -35.94 -26.01
N ALA A 121 -10.50 -36.06 -24.70
CA ALA A 121 -10.24 -37.30 -23.96
C ALA A 121 -11.02 -38.48 -24.55
N PHE A 122 -12.31 -38.29 -24.89
CA PHE A 122 -13.12 -39.31 -25.53
C PHE A 122 -12.59 -39.70 -26.92
N VAL A 123 -12.29 -38.72 -27.78
CA VAL A 123 -11.76 -38.97 -29.13
C VAL A 123 -10.41 -39.69 -29.06
N THR A 124 -9.53 -39.25 -28.16
CA THR A 124 -8.20 -39.85 -27.98
C THR A 124 -8.31 -41.27 -27.46
N ASN A 125 -9.20 -41.55 -26.52
CA ASN A 125 -9.46 -42.90 -26.03
C ASN A 125 -10.04 -43.82 -27.12
N ILE A 126 -10.80 -43.32 -28.09
CA ILE A 126 -11.25 -44.13 -29.23
C ILE A 126 -10.08 -44.44 -30.18
N VAL A 127 -9.29 -43.43 -30.51
CA VAL A 127 -8.22 -43.55 -31.52
C VAL A 127 -7.03 -44.37 -30.99
N TYR A 128 -6.67 -44.21 -29.72
CA TYR A 128 -5.55 -44.90 -29.08
C TYR A 128 -5.97 -46.09 -28.21
N GLY A 129 -7.27 -46.23 -27.88
CA GLY A 129 -7.80 -47.32 -27.06
C GLY A 129 -8.08 -48.63 -27.80
N ASP A 130 -7.64 -48.76 -29.05
CA ASP A 130 -7.51 -50.05 -29.78
C ASP A 130 -6.03 -50.46 -29.96
N GLY A 131 -5.14 -49.95 -29.09
CA GLY A 131 -3.70 -50.03 -29.28
C GLY A 131 -2.84 -50.27 -28.04
N SER A 132 -3.36 -50.89 -26.98
CA SER A 132 -2.67 -51.74 -25.98
C SER A 132 -3.55 -52.00 -24.76
#